data_AF-A0A4U7B0L5-F1
#
_entry.id   AF-A0A4U7B0L5-F1
#
_cell.length_a   1.000
_cell.length_b   1.000
_cell.length_c   1.000
_cell.angle_alpha   90.00
_cell.angle_beta   90.00
_cell.angle_gamma   90.00
#
_symmetry.space_group_name_H-M   'P 1'
#
loop_
_entity.id
_entity.type
_entity.pdbx_description
1 polymer ?
#
loop_
_entity_poly.entity_id
_entity_poly.type
_entity_poly.pdbx_seq_one_letter_code
_entity_poly.pdbx_strand_id
1 'polypeptide(L)'
;MAILFGVLIWTAQAKTFNSLLAARCLSGFASSAGESLVPEIVSDVFFLHERAAMMSIYVLLTSGGSAVGPLIASFVVGLAPETWRDFTWVCAGLAGFNLLAMYFFYPESNFRRPQVYEVAVTNEEKVKSSTHLETATEKGEAPLGVQHVDHVQISWPRVWTSLIRTDSTMTTVRAFIRPLLTLAYPSVLWAVILYGTSLASQVILIFAFPSLLLAPPYLFAPSSVGLMQIAAIIGFLIACFGGGYISDYITARRIVRAGAWIGSAGCVVVAFTCAYKLYWIGIAFGFGMLSFATVYSPNIAITYVVESHSAVASDCLVAINFFKNIVAFVFLYVAVD
;
A
#
# COMPACT_ATOMS: atom_id res chain seq x y z
N MET A 1 5.35 -13.10 -6.27
CA MET A 1 5.46 -12.82 -7.72
C MET A 1 5.38 -14.04 -8.63
N ALA A 2 6.10 -15.15 -8.37
CA ALA A 2 6.06 -16.33 -9.25
C ALA A 2 4.64 -16.91 -9.46
N ILE A 3 3.84 -16.98 -8.38
CA ILE A 3 2.43 -17.40 -8.45
C ILE A 3 1.63 -16.44 -9.35
N LEU A 4 1.80 -15.12 -9.17
CA LEU A 4 1.10 -14.12 -9.99
C LEU A 4 1.41 -14.28 -11.48
N PHE A 5 2.68 -14.51 -11.84
CA PHE A 5 3.09 -14.75 -13.22
C PHE A 5 2.40 -15.98 -13.84
N GLY A 6 2.43 -17.12 -13.13
CA GLY A 6 1.77 -18.34 -13.59
C GLY A 6 0.26 -18.19 -13.74
N VAL A 7 -0.38 -17.46 -12.82
CA VAL A 7 -1.82 -17.22 -12.84
C VAL A 7 -2.25 -16.25 -13.94
N LEU A 8 -1.41 -15.26 -14.29
CA LEU A 8 -1.69 -14.39 -15.43
C LEU A 8 -1.63 -15.15 -16.76
N ILE A 9 -0.69 -16.09 -16.92
CA ILE A 9 -0.67 -17.00 -18.07
C ILE A 9 -1.94 -17.87 -18.10
N TRP A 10 -2.34 -18.41 -16.95
CA TRP A 10 -3.58 -19.18 -16.84
C TRP A 10 -4.81 -18.33 -17.22
N THR A 11 -4.86 -17.07 -16.77
CA THR A 11 -5.92 -16.11 -17.10
C THR A 11 -5.99 -15.86 -18.61
N ALA A 12 -4.84 -15.72 -19.27
CA ALA A 12 -4.79 -15.50 -20.73
C ALA A 12 -5.28 -16.72 -21.53
N GLN A 13 -5.02 -17.93 -21.04
CA GLN A 13 -5.43 -19.17 -21.71
C GLN A 13 -6.81 -19.71 -21.31
N ALA A 14 -7.46 -19.11 -20.31
CA ALA A 14 -8.77 -19.57 -19.85
C ALA A 14 -9.83 -19.47 -20.98
N LYS A 15 -10.57 -20.57 -21.18
CA LYS A 15 -11.65 -20.69 -22.17
C LYS A 15 -13.04 -20.78 -21.56
N THR A 16 -13.14 -21.09 -20.27
CA THR A 16 -14.41 -21.20 -19.54
C THR A 16 -14.50 -20.09 -18.49
N PHE A 17 -15.73 -19.63 -18.22
CA PHE A 17 -15.97 -18.60 -17.20
C PHE A 17 -15.47 -19.03 -15.82
N ASN A 18 -15.77 -20.26 -15.40
CA ASN A 18 -15.32 -20.79 -14.10
C ASN A 18 -13.79 -20.85 -14.00
N SER A 19 -13.08 -21.19 -15.09
CA SER A 19 -11.62 -21.15 -15.10
C SER A 19 -11.08 -19.74 -15.01
N LEU A 20 -11.73 -18.77 -15.67
CA LEU A 20 -11.34 -17.36 -15.58
C LEU A 20 -11.56 -16.81 -14.17
N LEU A 21 -12.71 -17.12 -13.57
CA LEU A 21 -13.04 -16.71 -12.20
C LEU A 21 -12.02 -17.27 -11.20
N ALA A 22 -11.71 -18.57 -11.28
CA ALA A 22 -10.72 -19.21 -10.42
C ALA A 22 -9.32 -18.57 -10.56
N ALA A 23 -8.90 -18.29 -11.80
CA ALA A 23 -7.64 -17.61 -12.05
C ALA A 23 -7.63 -16.18 -11.46
N ARG A 24 -8.75 -15.44 -11.56
CA ARG A 24 -8.86 -14.10 -10.97
C ARG A 24 -8.81 -14.12 -9.44
N CYS A 25 -9.51 -15.06 -8.80
CA CYS A 25 -9.43 -15.25 -7.35
C CYS A 25 -7.99 -15.53 -6.90
N LEU A 26 -7.27 -16.41 -7.60
CA LEU A 26 -5.89 -16.74 -7.26
C LEU A 26 -4.92 -15.58 -7.56
N SER A 27 -5.20 -14.77 -8.58
CA SER A 27 -4.42 -13.56 -8.87
C SER A 27 -4.56 -12.51 -7.78
N GLY A 28 -5.77 -12.33 -7.23
CA GLY A 28 -6.02 -11.44 -6.10
C GLY A 28 -5.27 -11.91 -4.85
N PHE A 29 -5.29 -13.21 -4.57
CA PHE A 29 -4.51 -13.81 -3.48
C PHE A 29 -3.00 -13.61 -3.66
N ALA A 30 -2.48 -13.78 -4.89
CA ALA A 30 -1.05 -13.56 -5.16
C ALA A 30 -0.63 -12.09 -5.09
N SER A 31 -1.54 -11.16 -5.41
CA SER A 31 -1.29 -9.72 -5.38
C SER A 31 -1.29 -9.14 -3.96
N SER A 32 -2.08 -9.70 -3.04
CA SER A 32 -2.21 -9.17 -1.68
C SER A 32 -0.89 -9.21 -0.89
N ALA A 33 -0.06 -10.22 -1.11
CA ALA A 33 1.25 -10.33 -0.48
C ALA A 33 2.15 -9.14 -0.81
N GLY A 34 2.09 -8.61 -2.04
CA GLY A 34 2.87 -7.45 -2.44
C GLY A 34 2.44 -6.15 -1.73
N GLU A 35 1.14 -5.97 -1.53
CA GLU A 35 0.60 -4.75 -0.93
C GLU A 35 0.89 -4.64 0.58
N SER A 36 0.96 -5.78 1.28
CA SER A 36 1.25 -5.82 2.72
C SER A 36 2.74 -5.72 3.06
N LEU A 37 3.62 -6.34 2.26
CA LEU A 37 5.05 -6.41 2.58
C LEU A 37 5.79 -5.07 2.43
N VAL A 38 5.44 -4.26 1.43
CA VAL A 38 6.16 -3.02 1.12
C VAL A 38 6.12 -1.99 2.27
N PRO A 39 4.96 -1.65 2.88
CA PRO A 39 4.95 -0.69 3.99
C PRO A 39 5.70 -1.22 5.22
N GLU A 40 5.75 -2.53 5.43
CA GLU A 40 6.53 -3.17 6.50
C GLU A 40 8.05 -2.98 6.26
N ILE A 41 8.52 -3.23 5.04
CA ILE A 41 9.92 -3.02 4.64
C ILE A 41 10.33 -1.55 4.82
N VAL A 42 9.48 -0.60 4.41
CA VAL A 42 9.74 0.84 4.60
C VAL A 42 9.87 1.16 6.08
N SER A 43 9.04 0.53 6.93
CA SER A 43 9.09 0.71 8.37
C SER A 43 10.39 0.18 8.99
N ASP A 44 10.95 -0.91 8.45
CA ASP A 44 12.15 -1.56 8.97
C ASP A 44 13.47 -0.93 8.49
N VAL A 45 13.47 -0.34 7.30
CA VAL A 45 14.68 0.23 6.66
C VAL A 45 14.90 1.68 7.06
N PHE A 46 13.83 2.49 7.17
CA PHE A 46 13.96 3.94 7.36
C PHE A 46 13.71 4.38 8.80
N PHE A 47 14.47 5.40 9.21
CA PHE A 47 14.31 6.05 10.51
C PHE A 47 12.98 6.79 10.63
N LEU A 48 12.52 7.00 11.86
CA LEU A 48 11.22 7.61 12.17
C LEU A 48 11.00 8.96 11.45
N HIS A 49 12.04 9.80 11.37
CA HIS A 49 11.95 11.13 10.78
C HIS A 49 11.78 11.12 9.24
N GLU A 50 12.30 10.11 8.56
CA GLU A 50 12.22 9.97 7.09
C GLU A 50 11.07 9.06 6.65
N ARG A 51 10.45 8.34 7.60
CA ARG A 51 9.43 7.33 7.33
C ARG A 51 8.21 7.90 6.60
N ALA A 52 7.73 9.08 6.99
CA ALA A 52 6.56 9.70 6.35
C ALA A 52 6.83 10.06 4.87
N ALA A 53 8.03 10.56 4.56
CA ALA A 53 8.43 10.87 3.19
C ALA A 53 8.49 9.59 2.32
N MET A 54 9.11 8.52 2.83
CA MET A 54 9.21 7.26 2.09
C MET A 54 7.86 6.56 1.91
N MET A 55 6.99 6.63 2.92
CA MET A 55 5.62 6.15 2.81
C MET A 55 4.82 6.91 1.75
N SER A 56 5.00 8.23 1.64
CA SER A 56 4.32 9.02 0.60
C SER A 56 4.80 8.66 -0.82
N ILE A 57 6.10 8.41 -1.02
CA ILE A 57 6.65 7.91 -2.29
C ILE A 57 6.06 6.53 -2.63
N TYR A 58 5.99 5.62 -1.66
CA TYR A 58 5.36 4.31 -1.84
C TYR A 58 3.91 4.43 -2.29
N VAL A 59 3.12 5.27 -1.61
CA VAL A 59 1.71 5.48 -1.95
C VAL A 59 1.59 6.10 -3.33
N LEU A 60 2.44 7.06 -3.70
CA LEU A 60 2.46 7.64 -5.03
C LEU A 60 2.75 6.61 -6.12
N LEU A 61 3.74 5.73 -5.91
CA LEU A 61 4.07 4.69 -6.88
C LEU A 61 2.94 3.66 -7.02
N THR A 62 2.31 3.28 -5.89
CA THR A 62 1.21 2.31 -5.88
C THR A 62 -0.05 2.87 -6.52
N SER A 63 -0.46 4.08 -6.15
CA SER A 63 -1.62 4.75 -6.74
C SER A 63 -1.36 5.19 -8.17
N GLY A 64 -0.16 5.65 -8.49
CA GLY A 64 0.27 5.93 -9.87
C GLY A 64 0.17 4.68 -10.74
N GLY A 65 0.66 3.54 -10.25
CA GLY A 65 0.54 2.25 -10.94
C GLY A 65 -0.91 1.84 -11.21
N SER A 66 -1.82 2.08 -10.27
CA SER A 66 -3.24 1.75 -10.45
C SER A 66 -3.95 2.66 -11.47
N ALA A 67 -3.44 3.87 -11.74
CA ALA A 67 -3.92 4.71 -12.84
C ALA A 67 -3.26 4.39 -14.19
N VAL A 68 -1.95 4.12 -14.20
CA VAL A 68 -1.18 3.81 -15.41
C VAL A 68 -1.63 2.49 -16.04
N GLY A 69 -1.98 1.48 -15.23
CA GLY A 69 -2.46 0.18 -15.73
C GLY A 69 -3.67 0.31 -16.67
N PRO A 70 -4.81 0.86 -16.21
CA PRO A 70 -5.99 1.09 -17.05
C PRO A 70 -5.74 2.06 -18.21
N LEU A 71 -4.84 3.04 -18.05
CA LEU A 71 -4.44 3.93 -19.13
C LEU A 71 -3.76 3.15 -20.27
N ILE A 72 -2.81 2.26 -19.97
CA ILE A 72 -2.19 1.39 -20.98
C ILE A 72 -3.22 0.41 -21.54
N ALA A 73 -4.06 -0.17 -20.67
CA ALA A 73 -5.09 -1.13 -21.07
C ALA A 73 -6.04 -0.56 -22.13
N SER A 74 -6.46 0.70 -21.99
CA SER A 74 -7.39 1.33 -22.95
C SER A 74 -6.79 1.46 -24.35
N PHE A 75 -5.50 1.77 -24.46
CA PHE A 75 -4.80 1.85 -25.74
C PHE A 75 -4.60 0.47 -26.37
N VAL A 76 -4.26 -0.54 -25.56
CA VAL A 76 -4.14 -1.93 -26.03
C VAL A 76 -5.46 -2.44 -26.59
N VAL A 77 -6.57 -2.20 -25.87
CA VAL A 77 -7.92 -2.59 -26.33
C VAL A 77 -8.35 -1.79 -27.57
N GLY A 78 -7.94 -0.52 -27.68
CA GLY A 78 -8.22 0.30 -28.85
C GLY A 78 -7.51 -0.15 -30.13
N LEU A 79 -6.34 -0.78 -30.01
CA LEU A 79 -5.54 -1.28 -31.14
C LEU A 79 -5.92 -2.71 -31.55
N ALA A 80 -6.37 -3.54 -30.60
CA ALA A 80 -6.75 -4.94 -30.81
C ALA A 80 -8.19 -5.18 -30.30
N PRO A 81 -9.22 -4.81 -31.08
CA PRO A 81 -10.63 -4.86 -30.63
C PRO A 81 -11.17 -6.27 -30.36
N GLU A 82 -10.48 -7.32 -30.84
CA GLU A 82 -11.01 -8.69 -30.84
C GLU A 82 -10.54 -9.53 -29.63
N THR A 83 -9.58 -9.10 -28.79
CA THR A 83 -9.06 -10.01 -27.73
C THR A 83 -8.52 -9.30 -26.47
N TRP A 84 -9.32 -9.29 -25.39
CA TRP A 84 -8.90 -8.87 -24.03
C TRP A 84 -7.71 -9.68 -23.47
N ARG A 85 -7.40 -10.84 -24.05
CA ARG A 85 -6.27 -11.69 -23.67
C ARG A 85 -4.93 -11.04 -23.96
N ASP A 86 -4.83 -10.17 -24.95
CA ASP A 86 -3.58 -9.50 -25.32
C ASP A 86 -3.09 -8.59 -24.19
N PHE A 87 -4.00 -7.86 -23.56
CA PHE A 87 -3.70 -7.11 -22.34
C PHE A 87 -3.21 -8.02 -21.21
N THR A 88 -3.82 -9.20 -21.05
CA THR A 88 -3.41 -10.16 -20.02
C THR A 88 -1.99 -10.71 -20.27
N TRP A 89 -1.60 -10.90 -21.53
CA TRP A 89 -0.24 -11.27 -21.91
C TRP A 89 0.78 -10.16 -21.61
N VAL A 90 0.42 -8.90 -21.84
CA VAL A 90 1.27 -7.76 -21.46
C VAL A 90 1.49 -7.74 -19.94
N CYS A 91 0.42 -7.92 -19.15
CA CYS A 91 0.54 -8.04 -17.69
C CYS A 91 1.41 -9.23 -17.27
N ALA A 92 1.27 -10.39 -17.93
CA ALA A 92 2.11 -11.56 -17.67
C ALA A 92 3.58 -11.25 -17.97
N GLY A 93 3.89 -10.59 -19.09
CA GLY A 93 5.26 -10.16 -19.43
C GLY A 93 5.87 -9.25 -18.38
N LEU A 94 5.12 -8.23 -17.92
CA LEU A 94 5.57 -7.32 -16.86
C LEU A 94 5.77 -8.04 -15.52
N ALA A 95 4.88 -8.97 -15.15
CA ALA A 95 5.03 -9.77 -13.94
C ALA A 95 6.25 -10.70 -14.01
N GLY A 96 6.53 -11.27 -15.19
CA GLY A 96 7.72 -12.09 -15.44
C GLY A 96 9.02 -11.27 -15.36
N PHE A 97 9.03 -10.07 -15.94
CA PHE A 97 10.14 -9.14 -15.80
C PHE A 97 10.37 -8.75 -14.34
N ASN A 98 9.31 -8.44 -13.59
CA ASN A 98 9.42 -8.11 -12.17
C ASN A 98 9.94 -9.30 -11.35
N LEU A 99 9.55 -10.53 -11.69
CA LEU A 99 10.09 -11.73 -11.06
C LEU A 99 11.60 -11.87 -11.28
N LEU A 100 12.07 -11.66 -12.51
CA LEU A 100 13.50 -11.66 -12.82
C LEU A 100 14.23 -10.54 -12.09
N ALA A 101 13.66 -9.33 -12.08
CA ALA A 101 14.23 -8.19 -11.38
C ALA A 101 14.35 -8.44 -9.88
N MET A 102 13.32 -9.00 -9.23
CA MET A 102 13.39 -9.40 -7.82
C MET A 102 14.47 -10.44 -7.56
N TYR A 103 14.63 -11.41 -8.45
CA TYR A 103 15.67 -12.44 -8.32
C TYR A 103 17.07 -11.83 -8.39
N PHE A 104 17.34 -10.93 -9.35
CA PHE A 104 18.67 -10.33 -9.53
C PHE A 104 19.00 -9.19 -8.56
N PHE A 105 18.04 -8.32 -8.26
CA PHE A 105 18.28 -7.07 -7.52
C PHE A 105 17.83 -7.10 -6.06
N TYR A 106 17.02 -8.08 -5.63
CA TYR A 106 16.50 -8.16 -4.27
C TYR A 106 16.95 -9.44 -3.53
N PRO A 107 18.25 -9.57 -3.20
CA PRO A 107 18.75 -10.65 -2.36
C PRO A 107 18.31 -10.40 -0.91
N GLU A 108 17.21 -11.00 -0.49
CA GLU A 108 16.67 -10.85 0.87
C GLU A 108 17.59 -11.52 1.91
N SER A 109 18.30 -10.71 2.70
CA SER A 109 18.98 -11.21 3.90
C SER A 109 18.01 -11.16 5.08
N ASN A 110 17.34 -12.28 5.38
CA ASN A 110 16.51 -12.43 6.57
C ASN A 110 17.37 -12.34 7.85
N PHE A 111 17.77 -11.12 8.21
CA PHE A 111 18.63 -10.79 9.34
C PHE A 111 17.78 -10.59 10.59
N ARG A 112 17.88 -11.50 11.55
CA ARG A 112 17.26 -11.33 12.87
C ARG A 112 18.05 -10.28 13.64
N ARG A 113 17.50 -9.08 13.78
CA ARG A 113 18.07 -8.06 14.66
C ARG A 113 18.00 -8.57 16.11
N PRO A 114 19.10 -8.56 16.87
CA PRO A 114 19.02 -8.82 18.30
C PRO A 114 18.12 -7.75 18.93
N GLN A 115 17.15 -8.17 19.75
CA GLN A 115 16.32 -7.22 20.47
C GLN A 115 17.21 -6.43 21.42
N VAL A 116 17.27 -5.11 21.22
CA VAL A 116 17.89 -4.20 22.18
C VAL A 116 16.99 -4.22 23.41
N TYR A 117 17.32 -5.03 24.40
CA TYR A 117 16.83 -4.79 25.75
C TYR A 117 17.39 -3.42 26.14
N GLU A 118 16.54 -2.40 26.25
CA GLU A 118 16.84 -1.29 27.13
C GLU A 118 17.15 -1.92 28.49
N VAL A 119 18.43 -1.97 28.85
CA VAL A 119 18.82 -2.10 30.24
C VAL A 119 18.34 -0.81 30.88
N ALA A 120 17.06 -0.79 31.26
CA ALA A 120 16.58 0.14 32.26
C ALA A 120 17.50 -0.09 33.46
N VAL A 121 18.41 0.85 33.67
CA VAL A 121 19.18 0.93 34.90
C VAL A 121 18.16 1.23 35.99
N THR A 122 17.57 0.18 36.54
CA THR A 122 16.83 0.24 37.80
C THR A 122 17.87 0.45 38.87
N ASN A 123 18.31 1.70 39.02
CA ASN A 123 18.87 2.16 40.27
C ASN A 123 17.73 2.14 41.27
N GLU A 124 17.65 1.06 42.03
CA GLU A 124 17.41 1.00 43.49
C GLU A 124 16.93 -0.40 43.87
N GLU A 125 17.88 -1.25 44.25
CA GLU A 125 17.84 -1.98 45.52
C GLU A 125 19.22 -2.60 45.79
N LYS A 126 19.99 -1.95 46.65
CA LYS A 126 21.12 -2.58 47.36
C LYS A 126 20.56 -3.66 48.29
N VAL A 127 21.30 -4.76 48.48
CA VAL A 127 21.91 -5.18 49.77
C VAL A 127 22.17 -6.70 49.78
N LYS A 128 23.44 -7.05 50.13
CA LYS A 128 24.01 -8.36 50.53
C LYS A 128 24.42 -9.36 49.42
N SER A 129 25.71 -9.33 49.05
CA SER A 129 26.71 -10.21 49.68
C SER A 129 28.12 -9.82 49.21
N SER A 130 29.01 -9.65 50.20
CA SER A 130 30.46 -9.53 50.12
C SER A 130 31.09 -10.71 49.34
N THR A 131 32.26 -10.67 48.71
CA THR A 131 33.58 -10.18 49.15
C THR A 131 34.54 -10.27 47.95
N HIS A 132 35.26 -9.19 47.61
CA HIS A 132 36.70 -9.15 47.27
C HIS A 132 37.04 -7.85 46.53
N LEU A 133 37.95 -7.09 47.15
CA LEU A 133 38.54 -5.85 46.71
C LEU A 133 39.71 -6.07 45.73
N GLU A 134 39.90 -5.05 44.88
CA GLU A 134 41.16 -4.56 44.28
C GLU A 134 41.81 -5.47 43.21
N THR A 135 42.25 -4.99 42.03
CA THR A 135 43.00 -3.77 41.73
C THR A 135 42.89 -3.46 40.22
N ALA A 136 42.60 -2.21 39.81
CA ALA A 136 43.26 -1.51 38.68
C ALA A 136 42.61 -0.13 38.46
N THR A 137 43.45 0.87 38.61
CA THR A 137 43.21 2.31 38.59
C THR A 137 43.00 2.86 37.18
N GLU A 138 42.03 3.76 37.07
CA GLU A 138 41.89 4.94 36.18
C GLU A 138 42.68 5.03 34.86
N LYS A 139 41.91 5.04 33.76
CA LYS A 139 41.84 6.05 32.67
C LYS A 139 40.60 5.63 31.85
N GLY A 140 39.47 6.33 31.82
CA GLY A 140 39.30 7.78 31.68
C GLY A 140 38.86 8.06 30.25
N GLU A 141 37.61 7.69 29.93
CA GLU A 141 36.69 8.21 28.88
C GLU A 141 35.76 7.08 28.41
N ALA A 142 34.53 7.07 28.94
CA ALA A 142 33.45 6.32 28.31
C ALA A 142 33.03 7.10 27.06
N PRO A 143 33.07 6.53 25.84
CA PRO A 143 32.52 7.21 24.70
C PRO A 143 31.00 7.27 24.86
N LEU A 144 30.45 8.48 24.89
CA LEU A 144 29.04 8.73 24.78
C LEU A 144 28.48 8.00 23.55
N GLY A 145 27.54 7.08 23.77
CA GLY A 145 26.39 6.87 22.88
C GLY A 145 26.64 6.48 21.42
N VAL A 146 27.78 5.88 21.05
CA VAL A 146 27.93 5.29 19.70
C VAL A 146 27.61 3.81 19.76
N GLN A 147 26.38 3.48 19.36
CA GLN A 147 25.91 2.11 19.18
C GLN A 147 26.76 1.45 18.09
N HIS A 148 27.81 0.70 18.48
CA HIS A 148 28.60 -0.10 17.54
C HIS A 148 27.72 -1.27 17.08
N VAL A 149 27.17 -1.13 15.88
CA VAL A 149 26.49 -2.25 15.19
C VAL A 149 27.59 -3.03 14.48
N ASP A 150 27.93 -4.20 15.00
CA ASP A 150 28.84 -5.12 14.30
C ASP A 150 28.28 -5.43 12.92
N HIS A 151 29.03 -5.08 11.86
CA HIS A 151 28.67 -5.45 10.50
C HIS A 151 28.78 -6.96 10.32
N VAL A 152 27.65 -7.66 10.40
CA VAL A 152 27.59 -9.09 10.11
C VAL A 152 27.80 -9.29 8.61
N GLN A 153 28.97 -9.77 8.21
CA GLN A 153 29.24 -10.12 6.82
C GLN A 153 28.45 -11.37 6.43
N ILE A 154 27.41 -11.19 5.61
CA ILE A 154 26.63 -12.28 5.05
C ILE A 154 27.23 -12.65 3.70
N SER A 155 27.48 -13.93 3.46
CA SER A 155 27.96 -14.41 2.17
C SER A 155 26.89 -14.27 1.09
N TRP A 156 27.18 -13.48 0.05
CA TRP A 156 26.34 -13.26 -1.13
C TRP A 156 25.69 -14.53 -1.74
N PRO A 157 26.38 -15.67 -1.91
CA PRO A 157 25.74 -16.88 -2.46
C PRO A 157 24.71 -17.49 -1.50
N ARG A 158 24.88 -17.34 -0.18
CA ARG A 158 23.96 -17.91 0.81
C ARG A 158 22.60 -17.20 0.79
N VAL A 159 22.59 -15.91 0.48
CA VAL A 159 21.37 -15.08 0.33
C VAL A 159 20.50 -15.58 -0.83
N TRP A 160 21.13 -15.99 -1.94
CA TRP A 160 20.42 -16.51 -3.12
C TRP A 160 19.91 -17.94 -2.97
N THR A 161 20.57 -18.76 -2.14
CA THR A 161 20.18 -20.17 -1.92
C THR A 161 19.12 -20.37 -0.85
N SER A 162 18.88 -19.39 0.03
CA SER A 162 17.88 -19.49 1.10
C SER A 162 16.51 -18.96 0.66
N LEU A 163 15.92 -19.57 -0.38
CA LEU A 163 14.61 -19.16 -0.92
C LEU A 163 13.45 -19.36 0.06
N ILE A 164 13.58 -20.27 1.02
CA ILE A 164 12.54 -20.55 2.02
C ILE A 164 13.23 -20.75 3.37
N ARG A 165 13.05 -19.79 4.29
CA ARG A 165 13.34 -19.96 5.71
C ARG A 165 12.07 -19.72 6.50
N THR A 166 11.50 -20.79 7.03
CA THR A 166 10.36 -20.70 7.95
C THR A 166 10.89 -20.42 9.35
N ASP A 167 10.47 -19.31 9.95
CA ASP A 167 10.74 -19.05 11.36
C ASP A 167 9.88 -19.97 12.23
N SER A 168 10.50 -20.93 12.90
CA SER A 168 9.80 -21.88 13.79
C SER A 168 9.31 -21.24 15.10
N THR A 169 9.65 -19.97 15.37
CA THR A 169 9.25 -19.27 16.61
C THR A 169 7.87 -18.61 16.52
N MET A 170 7.33 -18.45 15.31
CA MET A 170 6.03 -17.83 15.06
C MET A 170 4.95 -18.90 14.88
N THR A 171 4.03 -19.02 15.84
CA THR A 171 2.83 -19.86 15.67
C THR A 171 1.93 -19.22 14.60
N THR A 172 1.70 -19.90 13.47
CA THR A 172 0.89 -19.39 12.35
C THR A 172 -0.49 -18.88 12.76
N VAL A 173 -1.11 -19.55 13.75
CA VAL A 173 -2.41 -19.15 14.31
C VAL A 173 -2.33 -17.82 15.05
N ARG A 174 -1.25 -17.56 15.80
CA ARG A 174 -1.07 -16.27 16.50
C ARG A 174 -0.81 -15.14 15.52
N ALA A 175 -0.04 -15.39 14.45
CA ALA A 175 0.19 -14.42 13.39
C ALA A 175 -1.11 -14.02 12.66
N PHE A 176 -2.04 -14.96 12.49
CA PHE A 176 -3.35 -14.68 11.90
C PHE A 176 -4.28 -13.91 12.84
N ILE A 177 -4.27 -14.25 14.13
CA ILE A 177 -5.19 -13.68 15.12
C ILE A 177 -4.78 -12.26 15.56
N ARG A 178 -3.49 -11.94 15.61
CA ARG A 178 -3.02 -10.63 16.09
C ARG A 178 -3.60 -9.42 15.33
N PRO A 179 -3.55 -9.37 13.98
CA PRO A 179 -4.17 -8.28 13.22
C PRO A 179 -5.68 -8.16 13.48
N LEU A 180 -6.39 -9.28 13.64
CA LEU A 180 -7.81 -9.29 13.99
C LEU A 180 -8.10 -8.62 15.34
N LEU A 181 -7.24 -8.80 16.35
CA LEU A 181 -7.39 -8.12 17.63
C LEU A 181 -7.09 -6.62 17.53
N THR A 182 -6.13 -6.20 16.69
CA THR A 182 -5.83 -4.77 16.51
C THR A 182 -7.00 -3.99 15.92
N LEU A 183 -7.94 -4.65 15.24
CA LEU A 183 -9.18 -4.04 14.77
C LEU A 183 -10.06 -3.55 15.94
N ALA A 184 -9.89 -4.06 17.16
CA ALA A 184 -10.62 -3.53 18.31
C ALA A 184 -10.21 -2.09 18.68
N TYR A 185 -9.05 -1.62 18.19
CA TYR A 185 -8.62 -0.24 18.43
C TYR A 185 -9.45 0.74 17.58
N PRO A 186 -10.03 1.78 18.19
CA PRO A 186 -10.88 2.74 17.48
C PRO A 186 -10.12 3.55 16.43
N SER A 187 -8.83 3.78 16.64
CA SER A 187 -7.91 4.42 15.67
C SER A 187 -7.80 3.61 14.38
N VAL A 188 -7.67 2.28 14.49
CA VAL A 188 -7.54 1.35 13.36
C VAL A 188 -8.87 1.26 12.59
N LEU A 189 -10.00 1.10 13.29
CA LEU A 189 -11.33 1.08 12.65
C LEU A 189 -11.62 2.35 11.86
N TRP A 190 -11.30 3.50 12.44
CA TRP A 190 -11.48 4.78 11.75
C TRP A 190 -10.62 4.86 10.48
N ALA A 191 -9.36 4.42 10.53
CA ALA A 191 -8.48 4.38 9.36
C ALA A 191 -8.99 3.41 8.28
N VAL A 192 -9.48 2.23 8.67
CA VAL A 192 -10.09 1.24 7.78
C VAL A 192 -11.29 1.81 7.04
N ILE A 193 -12.23 2.43 7.76
CA ILE A 193 -13.45 2.99 7.17
C ILE A 193 -13.10 4.13 6.22
N LEU A 194 -12.20 5.02 6.65
CA LEU A 194 -11.79 6.17 5.87
C LEU A 194 -11.07 5.77 4.58
N TYR A 195 -10.11 4.84 4.66
CA TYR A 195 -9.42 4.33 3.48
C TYR A 195 -10.38 3.54 2.59
N GLY A 196 -11.12 2.58 3.16
CA GLY A 196 -12.07 1.76 2.42
C GLY A 196 -13.09 2.59 1.63
N THR A 197 -13.68 3.62 2.26
CA THR A 197 -14.67 4.49 1.60
C THR A 197 -14.04 5.34 0.49
N SER A 198 -12.84 5.88 0.72
CA SER A 198 -12.14 6.70 -0.29
C SER A 198 -11.61 5.88 -1.46
N LEU A 199 -11.27 4.60 -1.23
CA LEU A 199 -10.90 3.66 -2.28
C LEU A 199 -12.13 3.17 -3.04
N ALA A 200 -13.24 2.91 -2.34
CA ALA A 200 -14.50 2.49 -2.94
C ALA A 200 -15.01 3.49 -3.98
N SER A 201 -15.09 4.77 -3.61
CA SER A 201 -15.57 5.83 -4.50
C SER A 201 -14.73 5.92 -5.77
N GLN A 202 -13.41 5.80 -5.64
CA GLN A 202 -12.48 5.79 -6.77
C GLN A 202 -12.72 4.60 -7.71
N VAL A 203 -12.83 3.39 -7.17
CA VAL A 203 -13.04 2.16 -7.94
C VAL A 203 -14.42 2.18 -8.64
N ILE A 204 -15.46 2.66 -7.97
CA ILE A 204 -16.81 2.78 -8.54
C ILE A 204 -16.79 3.70 -9.76
N LEU A 205 -16.14 4.87 -9.69
CA LEU A 205 -16.05 5.76 -10.86
C LEU A 205 -15.26 5.14 -12.01
N ILE A 206 -14.14 4.47 -11.73
CA ILE A 206 -13.35 3.79 -12.76
C ILE A 206 -14.20 2.72 -13.47
N PHE A 207 -15.02 1.98 -12.72
CA PHE A 207 -15.93 0.98 -13.28
C PHE A 207 -17.08 1.60 -14.09
N ALA A 208 -17.58 2.76 -13.67
CA ALA A 208 -18.68 3.46 -14.33
C ALA A 208 -18.26 4.25 -15.58
N PHE A 209 -16.99 4.60 -15.75
CA PHE A 209 -16.54 5.44 -16.86
C PHE A 209 -16.82 4.87 -18.27
N PRO A 210 -16.58 3.58 -18.56
CA PRO A 210 -16.92 3.04 -19.87
C PRO A 210 -18.41 3.18 -20.19
N SER A 211 -19.31 2.89 -19.24
CA SER A 211 -20.76 3.01 -19.49
C SER A 211 -21.22 4.47 -19.60
N LEU A 212 -20.63 5.39 -18.83
CA LEU A 212 -20.99 6.80 -18.83
C LEU A 212 -20.44 7.59 -20.03
N LEU A 213 -19.20 7.31 -20.45
CA LEU A 213 -18.49 8.12 -21.45
C LEU A 213 -18.62 7.57 -22.88
N LEU A 214 -18.86 6.26 -23.06
CA LEU A 214 -19.13 5.68 -24.38
C LEU A 214 -20.56 5.99 -24.86
N ALA A 215 -21.50 6.18 -23.94
CA ALA A 215 -22.88 6.52 -24.27
C ALA A 215 -23.04 8.00 -24.69
N PRO A 216 -24.10 8.35 -25.46
CA PRO A 216 -24.46 9.75 -25.69
C PRO A 216 -24.69 10.47 -24.36
N PRO A 217 -24.20 11.71 -24.15
CA PRO A 217 -23.78 12.72 -25.14
C PRO A 217 -22.28 12.78 -25.46
N TYR A 218 -21.42 12.06 -24.74
CA TYR A 218 -19.96 12.23 -24.83
C TYR A 218 -19.33 11.43 -25.98
N LEU A 219 -19.83 10.22 -26.26
CA LEU A 219 -19.41 9.37 -27.39
C LEU A 219 -17.88 9.24 -27.50
N PHE A 220 -17.22 9.01 -26.37
CA PHE A 220 -15.77 8.88 -26.34
C PHE A 220 -15.29 7.58 -27.01
N ALA A 221 -14.12 7.63 -27.63
CA ALA A 221 -13.41 6.42 -28.00
C ALA A 221 -12.87 5.72 -26.74
N PRO A 222 -12.68 4.39 -26.73
CA PRO A 222 -12.11 3.68 -25.58
C PRO A 222 -10.75 4.23 -25.11
N SER A 223 -9.90 4.65 -26.05
CA SER A 223 -8.63 5.31 -25.76
C SER A 223 -8.83 6.62 -24.98
N SER A 224 -9.80 7.44 -25.37
CA SER A 224 -10.16 8.68 -24.67
C SER A 224 -10.71 8.46 -23.27
N VAL A 225 -11.43 7.36 -23.03
CA VAL A 225 -11.87 6.97 -21.67
C VAL A 225 -10.66 6.66 -20.79
N GLY A 226 -9.64 5.96 -21.31
CA GLY A 226 -8.42 5.72 -20.53
C GLY A 226 -7.58 6.97 -20.30
N LEU A 227 -7.61 7.97 -21.19
CA LEU A 227 -6.95 9.26 -20.96
C LEU A 227 -7.49 9.99 -19.72
N MET A 228 -8.71 9.68 -19.26
CA MET A 228 -9.25 10.23 -18.01
C MET A 228 -8.42 9.82 -16.78
N GLN A 229 -7.64 8.74 -16.87
CA GLN A 229 -6.69 8.33 -15.83
C GLN A 229 -5.54 9.33 -15.64
N ILE A 230 -5.25 10.19 -16.62
CA ILE A 230 -4.28 11.28 -16.46
C ILE A 230 -4.73 12.24 -15.36
N ALA A 231 -6.04 12.51 -15.27
CA ALA A 231 -6.57 13.34 -14.19
C ALA A 231 -6.36 12.69 -12.81
N ALA A 232 -6.44 11.36 -12.71
CA ALA A 232 -6.10 10.64 -11.49
C ALA A 232 -4.61 10.76 -11.14
N ILE A 233 -3.72 10.62 -12.13
CA ILE A 233 -2.27 10.78 -11.92
C ILE A 233 -1.94 12.18 -11.39
N ILE A 234 -2.56 13.23 -11.96
CA ILE A 234 -2.40 14.61 -11.48
C ILE A 234 -2.90 14.73 -10.03
N GLY A 235 -4.07 14.16 -9.72
CA GLY A 235 -4.60 14.13 -8.36
C GLY A 235 -3.67 13.44 -7.35
N PHE A 236 -3.10 12.29 -7.72
CA PHE A 236 -2.14 11.55 -6.89
C PHE A 236 -0.84 12.30 -6.66
N LEU A 237 -0.31 12.96 -7.70
CA LEU A 237 0.89 13.80 -7.57
C LEU A 237 0.65 14.94 -6.58
N ILE A 238 -0.44 15.69 -6.75
CA ILE A 238 -0.81 16.79 -5.84
C ILE A 238 -1.02 16.26 -4.41
N ALA A 239 -1.64 15.09 -4.26
CA ALA A 239 -1.85 14.46 -2.95
C ALA A 239 -0.55 14.05 -2.28
N CYS A 240 0.44 13.59 -3.04
CA CYS A 240 1.76 13.25 -2.50
C CYS A 240 2.49 14.50 -1.98
N PHE A 241 2.51 15.57 -2.77
CA PHE A 241 3.14 16.84 -2.35
C PHE A 241 2.44 17.45 -1.14
N GLY A 242 1.10 17.48 -1.15
CA GLY A 242 0.33 17.97 -0.01
C GLY A 242 0.49 17.08 1.22
N GLY A 243 0.43 15.75 1.04
CA GLY A 243 0.43 14.78 2.13
C GLY A 243 1.76 14.67 2.87
N GLY A 244 2.89 14.94 2.19
CA GLY A 244 4.19 15.07 2.84
C GLY A 244 4.36 16.43 3.52
N TYR A 245 4.35 17.52 2.73
CA TYR A 245 4.77 18.84 3.22
C TYR A 245 3.75 19.51 4.15
N ILE A 246 2.44 19.35 3.92
CA ILE A 246 1.39 20.05 4.68
C ILE A 246 1.04 19.28 5.98
N SER A 247 1.27 17.96 5.99
CA SER A 247 1.01 17.11 7.16
C SER A 247 1.85 17.49 8.37
N ASP A 248 3.08 17.97 8.16
CA ASP A 248 3.99 18.33 9.26
C ASP A 248 3.62 19.65 9.94
N TYR A 249 2.90 20.54 9.26
CA TYR A 249 2.56 21.88 9.76
C TYR A 249 1.16 21.99 10.38
N ILE A 250 0.23 21.12 10.02
CA ILE A 250 -1.18 21.23 10.41
C ILE A 250 -1.61 20.00 11.22
N THR A 251 -2.44 20.19 12.26
CA THR A 251 -2.94 19.07 13.07
C THR A 251 -3.68 18.02 12.23
N ALA A 252 -3.23 16.75 12.28
CA ALA A 252 -3.73 15.63 11.50
C ALA A 252 -5.28 15.52 11.43
N ARG A 253 -5.99 15.81 12.53
CA ARG A 253 -7.46 15.78 12.58
C ARG A 253 -8.15 16.78 11.65
N ARG A 254 -7.57 17.96 11.44
CA ARG A 254 -8.17 19.01 10.59
C ARG A 254 -7.96 18.68 9.11
N ILE A 255 -6.83 18.05 8.80
CA ILE A 255 -6.44 17.67 7.45
C ILE A 255 -7.28 16.51 6.93
N VAL A 256 -7.52 15.49 7.75
CA VAL A 256 -8.27 14.31 7.32
C VAL A 256 -9.73 14.65 7.02
N ARG A 257 -10.32 15.59 7.79
CA ARG A 257 -11.63 16.15 7.45
C ARG A 257 -11.58 16.80 6.08
N ALA A 258 -10.63 17.69 5.83
CA ALA A 258 -10.50 18.40 4.56
C ALA A 258 -10.38 17.45 3.35
N GLY A 259 -9.56 16.39 3.46
CA GLY A 259 -9.43 15.37 2.42
C GLY A 259 -10.74 14.65 2.09
N ALA A 260 -11.50 14.25 3.14
CA ALA A 260 -12.80 13.61 2.96
C ALA A 260 -13.82 14.54 2.28
N TRP A 261 -13.86 15.84 2.65
CA TRP A 261 -14.73 16.82 1.99
C TRP A 261 -14.38 17.00 0.50
N ILE A 262 -13.09 17.02 0.16
CA ILE A 262 -12.63 17.15 -1.23
C ILE A 262 -13.05 15.92 -2.05
N GLY A 263 -12.93 14.72 -1.49
CA GLY A 263 -13.36 13.49 -2.16
C GLY A 263 -14.86 13.46 -2.41
N SER A 264 -15.68 13.76 -1.40
CA SER A 264 -17.13 13.85 -1.56
C SER A 264 -17.55 14.95 -2.55
N ALA A 265 -16.89 16.11 -2.50
CA ALA A 265 -17.10 17.17 -3.48
C ALA A 265 -16.76 16.70 -4.91
N GLY A 266 -15.67 15.93 -5.09
CA GLY A 266 -15.32 15.31 -6.37
C GLY A 266 -16.43 14.41 -6.92
N CYS A 267 -17.01 13.53 -6.09
CA CYS A 267 -18.15 12.71 -6.49
C CYS A 267 -19.37 13.55 -6.90
N VAL A 268 -19.68 14.62 -6.16
CA VAL A 268 -20.79 15.53 -6.48
C VAL A 268 -20.53 16.23 -7.81
N VAL A 269 -19.31 16.73 -8.05
CA VAL A 269 -18.94 17.38 -9.32
C VAL A 269 -19.13 16.41 -10.48
N VAL A 270 -18.66 15.17 -10.38
CA VAL A 270 -18.86 14.15 -11.42
C VAL A 270 -20.35 13.87 -11.64
N ALA A 271 -21.11 13.66 -10.57
CA ALA A 271 -22.54 13.37 -10.65
C ALA A 271 -23.33 14.49 -11.34
N PHE A 272 -23.11 15.75 -10.96
CA PHE A 272 -23.76 16.91 -11.57
C PHE A 272 -23.32 17.11 -13.03
N THR A 273 -22.03 16.93 -13.33
CA THR A 273 -21.52 17.05 -14.70
C THR A 273 -22.18 16.01 -15.62
N CYS A 274 -22.36 14.78 -15.14
CA CYS A 274 -23.08 13.73 -15.86
C CYS A 274 -24.58 14.02 -15.98
N ALA A 275 -25.24 14.46 -14.91
CA ALA A 275 -26.68 14.73 -14.88
C ALA A 275 -27.08 15.87 -15.84
N TYR A 276 -26.30 16.96 -15.85
CA TYR A 276 -26.55 18.12 -16.70
C TYR A 276 -25.89 18.03 -18.09
N LYS A 277 -25.22 16.92 -18.41
CA LYS A 277 -24.55 16.71 -19.72
C LYS A 277 -23.56 17.84 -20.05
N LEU A 278 -22.82 18.30 -19.05
CA LEU A 278 -21.86 19.41 -19.17
C LEU A 278 -20.60 18.97 -19.93
N TYR A 279 -19.60 19.84 -20.04
CA TYR A 279 -18.35 19.50 -20.73
C TYR A 279 -17.54 18.44 -19.97
N TRP A 280 -16.87 17.54 -20.69
CA TRP A 280 -16.12 16.40 -20.13
C TRP A 280 -15.05 16.80 -19.11
N ILE A 281 -14.55 18.05 -19.20
CA ILE A 281 -13.54 18.57 -18.29
C ILE A 281 -14.03 18.60 -16.83
N GLY A 282 -15.35 18.74 -16.60
CA GLY A 282 -15.93 18.64 -15.26
C GLY A 282 -15.80 17.23 -14.68
N ILE A 283 -15.94 16.20 -15.52
CA ILE A 283 -15.76 14.79 -15.12
C ILE A 283 -14.29 14.55 -14.78
N ALA A 284 -13.38 14.99 -15.64
CA ALA A 284 -11.94 14.86 -15.41
C ALA A 284 -11.51 15.58 -14.13
N PHE A 285 -12.01 16.80 -13.89
CA PHE A 285 -11.68 17.58 -12.69
C PHE A 285 -12.22 16.92 -11.42
N GLY A 286 -13.49 16.51 -11.40
CA GLY A 286 -14.08 15.80 -10.27
C GLY A 286 -13.38 14.47 -9.97
N PHE A 287 -12.96 13.75 -11.01
CA PHE A 287 -12.18 12.52 -10.86
C PHE A 287 -10.76 12.78 -10.31
N GLY A 288 -10.11 13.86 -10.74
CA GLY A 288 -8.83 14.30 -10.18
C GLY A 288 -8.94 14.68 -8.71
N MET A 289 -10.00 15.39 -8.31
CA MET A 289 -10.29 15.70 -6.90
C MET A 289 -10.51 14.44 -6.07
N LEU A 290 -11.26 13.47 -6.61
CA LEU A 290 -11.48 12.20 -5.94
C LEU A 290 -10.17 11.42 -5.75
N SER A 291 -9.37 11.34 -6.81
CA SER A 291 -8.06 10.67 -6.80
C SER A 291 -7.12 11.31 -5.78
N PHE A 292 -7.13 12.65 -5.66
CA PHE A 292 -6.42 13.35 -4.60
C PHE A 292 -6.86 12.88 -3.21
N ALA A 293 -8.16 12.84 -2.94
CA ALA A 293 -8.71 12.46 -1.65
C ALA A 293 -8.40 11.00 -1.27
N THR A 294 -8.39 10.09 -2.26
CA THR A 294 -8.08 8.66 -2.09
C THR A 294 -6.65 8.41 -1.62
N VAL A 295 -5.71 9.27 -1.97
CA VAL A 295 -4.31 9.16 -1.50
C VAL A 295 -4.08 9.98 -0.24
N TYR A 296 -4.57 11.22 -0.23
CA TYR A 296 -4.27 12.18 0.81
C TYR A 296 -4.82 11.78 2.19
N SER A 297 -6.10 11.40 2.25
CA SER A 297 -6.77 11.13 3.53
C SER A 297 -6.25 9.84 4.20
N PRO A 298 -6.09 8.73 3.46
CA PRO A 298 -5.60 7.48 4.05
C PRO A 298 -4.13 7.53 4.47
N ASN A 299 -3.29 8.28 3.73
CA ASN A 299 -1.88 8.42 4.09
C ASN A 299 -1.73 8.99 5.50
N ILE A 300 -2.48 10.05 5.82
CA ILE A 300 -2.45 10.68 7.15
C ILE A 300 -3.05 9.76 8.22
N ALA A 301 -4.14 9.05 7.89
CA ALA A 301 -4.76 8.12 8.82
C ALA A 301 -3.83 6.95 9.19
N ILE A 302 -3.10 6.42 8.21
CA ILE A 302 -2.10 5.37 8.40
C ILE A 302 -0.95 5.88 9.27
N THR A 303 -0.37 7.04 8.94
CA THR A 303 0.71 7.65 9.73
C THR A 303 0.28 7.85 11.18
N TYR A 304 -0.93 8.38 11.41
CA TYR A 304 -1.48 8.55 12.75
C TYR A 304 -1.62 7.23 13.52
N VAL A 305 -2.09 6.15 12.88
CA VAL A 305 -2.19 4.82 13.51
C VAL A 305 -0.80 4.30 13.88
N VAL A 306 0.17 4.41 12.98
CA VAL A 306 1.54 3.96 13.19
C VAL A 306 2.21 4.72 14.33
N GLU A 307 2.01 6.03 14.43
CA GLU A 307 2.56 6.85 15.52
C GLU A 307 1.87 6.57 16.85
N SER A 308 0.54 6.47 16.87
CA SER A 308 -0.21 6.23 18.09
C SER A 308 0.05 4.85 18.69
N HIS A 309 0.34 3.84 17.85
CA HIS A 309 0.49 2.44 18.23
C HIS A 309 1.81 1.86 17.68
N SER A 310 2.93 2.55 17.94
CA SER A 310 4.25 2.19 17.43
C SER A 310 4.70 0.76 17.80
N ALA A 311 4.30 0.26 18.98
CA ALA A 311 4.64 -1.09 19.44
C ALA A 311 3.97 -2.23 18.65
N VAL A 312 2.82 -1.96 18.02
CA VAL A 312 2.02 -2.93 17.25
C VAL A 312 1.71 -2.41 15.83
N ALA A 313 2.56 -1.53 15.31
CA ALA A 313 2.32 -0.81 14.07
C ALA A 313 2.20 -1.76 12.86
N SER A 314 3.02 -2.81 12.78
CA SER A 314 2.97 -3.81 11.71
C SER A 314 1.65 -4.55 11.69
N ASP A 315 1.19 -5.05 12.84
CA ASP A 315 -0.10 -5.74 12.98
C ASP A 315 -1.28 -4.83 12.57
N CYS A 316 -1.23 -3.55 12.97
CA CYS A 316 -2.23 -2.55 12.59
C CYS A 316 -2.25 -2.28 11.06
N LEU A 317 -1.08 -2.17 10.42
CA LEU A 317 -0.96 -1.93 8.98
C LEU A 317 -1.53 -3.11 8.18
N VAL A 318 -1.24 -4.33 8.60
CA VAL A 318 -1.79 -5.55 8.00
C VAL A 318 -3.32 -5.55 8.12
N ALA A 319 -3.86 -5.22 9.30
CA ALA A 319 -5.29 -5.12 9.50
C ALA A 319 -5.93 -4.05 8.58
N ILE A 320 -5.33 -2.86 8.49
CA ILE A 320 -5.82 -1.79 7.61
C ILE A 320 -5.86 -2.26 6.15
N ASN A 321 -4.79 -2.87 5.66
CA ASN A 321 -4.71 -3.33 4.27
C ASN A 321 -5.71 -4.45 3.94
N PHE A 322 -5.98 -5.35 4.90
CA PHE A 322 -6.98 -6.39 4.70
C PHE A 322 -8.41 -5.82 4.71
N PHE A 323 -8.77 -5.08 5.76
CA PHE A 323 -10.15 -4.64 5.96
C PHE A 323 -10.57 -3.50 5.03
N LYS A 324 -9.65 -2.62 4.58
CA LYS A 324 -9.98 -1.58 3.59
C LYS A 324 -10.53 -2.19 2.29
N ASN A 325 -10.00 -3.34 1.87
CA ASN A 325 -10.38 -4.03 0.65
C ASN A 325 -11.75 -4.70 0.79
N ILE A 326 -12.11 -5.18 2.00
CA ILE A 326 -13.46 -5.67 2.30
C ILE A 326 -14.48 -4.54 2.20
N VAL A 327 -14.18 -3.39 2.82
CA VAL A 327 -15.07 -2.21 2.74
C VAL A 327 -15.28 -1.81 1.27
N ALA A 328 -14.19 -1.68 0.51
CA ALA A 328 -14.28 -1.33 -0.90
C ALA A 328 -15.07 -2.35 -1.74
N PHE A 329 -14.91 -3.65 -1.45
CA PHE A 329 -15.70 -4.70 -2.08
C PHE A 329 -17.19 -4.57 -1.81
N VAL A 330 -17.59 -4.33 -0.55
CA VAL A 330 -19.01 -4.18 -0.17
C VAL A 330 -19.65 -3.01 -0.90
N PHE A 331 -18.98 -1.85 -0.94
CA PHE A 331 -19.48 -0.68 -1.66
C PHE A 331 -19.59 -0.92 -3.17
N LEU A 332 -18.58 -1.55 -3.78
CA LEU A 332 -18.60 -1.85 -5.20
C LEU A 332 -19.70 -2.85 -5.54
N TYR A 333 -19.88 -3.89 -4.73
CA TYR A 333 -20.91 -4.91 -4.91
C TYR A 333 -22.31 -4.26 -4.92
N VAL A 334 -22.61 -3.42 -3.92
CA VAL A 334 -23.88 -2.69 -3.82
C VAL A 334 -24.07 -1.67 -4.94
N ALA A 335 -22.99 -1.11 -5.50
CA ALA A 335 -23.08 -0.15 -6.60
C ALA A 335 -23.31 -0.80 -7.98
N VAL A 336 -23.02 -2.10 -8.12
CA VAL A 336 -23.13 -2.86 -9.36
C VAL A 336 -24.44 -3.65 -9.44
N ASP A 337 -24.95 -4.14 -8.31
CA ASP A 337 -26.30 -4.73 -8.17
C ASP A 337 -27.40 -3.67 -8.40
#